data_AF-A0A1B0DFR9-F1
#
_entry.id   AF-A0A1B0DFR9-F1
#
_cell.length_a   1.000
_cell.length_b   1.000
_cell.length_c   1.000
_cell.angle_alpha   90.00
_cell.angle_beta   90.00
_cell.angle_gamma   90.00
#
_symmetry.space_group_name_H-M   'P 1'
#
loop_
_entity.id
_entity.type
_entity.pdbx_description
1 polymer ?
#
loop_
_entity_poly.entity_id
_entity_poly.type
_entity_poly.pdbx_seq_one_letter_code
_entity_poly.pdbx_strand_id
1 'polypeptide(L)'
;MKIVVTLAVIFVIFRDVECVGKLQERFRWKELDFEFPNPQLKQRALNTGSYIPRNGLPVGIEHWGNKLFVSVPRWKDGRLDH
;
A
#
# COMPACT_ATOMS: atom_id res chain seq x y z
N MET A 1 -35.35 -11.46 -41.25
CA MET A 1 -34.22 -10.50 -41.17
C MET A 1 -34.33 -9.53 -40.00
N LYS A 2 -35.46 -8.82 -39.80
CA LYS A 2 -35.64 -7.85 -38.69
C LYS A 2 -35.38 -8.41 -37.29
N ILE A 3 -35.94 -9.57 -36.95
CA ILE A 3 -35.79 -10.21 -35.62
C ILE A 3 -34.33 -10.57 -35.31
N VAL A 4 -33.60 -11.10 -36.29
CA VAL A 4 -32.18 -11.46 -36.12
C VAL A 4 -31.33 -10.21 -35.89
N VAL A 5 -31.65 -9.12 -36.60
CA VAL A 5 -31.00 -7.81 -36.39
C VAL A 5 -31.32 -7.27 -35.00
N THR A 6 -32.57 -7.35 -34.54
CA THR A 6 -32.95 -6.91 -33.20
C THR A 6 -32.24 -7.71 -32.10
N LEU A 7 -32.12 -9.03 -32.25
CA LEU A 7 -31.42 -9.89 -31.28
C LEU A 7 -29.90 -9.63 -31.29
N ALA A 8 -29.31 -9.40 -32.46
CA ALA A 8 -27.90 -9.02 -32.57
C ALA A 8 -27.63 -7.67 -31.88
N VAL A 9 -28.53 -6.70 -32.05
CA VAL A 9 -28.43 -5.38 -31.39
C VAL A 9 -28.54 -5.51 -29.87
N ILE A 10 -29.51 -6.29 -29.37
CA ILE A 10 -29.64 -6.56 -27.92
C ILE A 10 -28.38 -7.23 -27.37
N PHE A 11 -27.86 -8.25 -28.06
CA PHE A 11 -26.64 -8.94 -27.63
C PHE A 11 -25.42 -8.01 -27.56
N VAL A 12 -25.30 -7.05 -28.49
CA VAL A 12 -24.24 -6.01 -28.46
C VAL A 12 -24.41 -5.07 -27.26
N ILE A 13 -25.64 -4.68 -26.91
CA ILE A 13 -25.92 -3.75 -25.81
C ILE A 13 -25.64 -4.39 -24.43
N PHE A 14 -25.77 -5.72 -24.30
CA PHE A 14 -25.58 -6.43 -23.03
C PHE A 14 -24.16 -6.95 -22.77
N ARG A 15 -23.15 -6.61 -23.60
CA ARG A 15 -21.82 -7.26 -23.50
C ARG A 15 -21.01 -6.89 -22.27
N ASP A 16 -21.14 -5.68 -21.73
CA ASP A 16 -20.17 -5.18 -20.75
C ASP A 16 -20.84 -4.65 -19.48
N VAL A 17 -21.31 -5.58 -18.63
CA VAL A 17 -21.47 -5.34 -17.19
C VAL A 17 -20.24 -5.92 -16.50
N GLU A 18 -19.08 -5.29 -16.71
CA GLU A 18 -17.89 -5.56 -15.91
C GLU A 18 -17.94 -4.71 -14.65
N CYS A 19 -18.72 -5.15 -13.67
CA CYS A 19 -18.69 -4.55 -12.35
C CYS A 19 -17.54 -5.19 -11.55
N VAL A 20 -16.54 -4.38 -11.19
CA VAL A 20 -15.35 -4.69 -10.37
C VAL A 20 -14.09 -5.06 -11.17
N GLY A 21 -13.35 -4.03 -11.59
CA GLY A 21 -11.95 -4.19 -11.99
C GLY A 21 -11.08 -4.62 -10.81
N LYS A 22 -10.10 -5.50 -11.06
CA LYS A 22 -9.14 -5.93 -10.03
C LYS A 22 -8.31 -4.74 -9.55
N LEU A 23 -8.16 -4.61 -8.23
CA LEU A 23 -7.22 -3.67 -7.63
C LEU A 23 -5.83 -3.91 -8.22
N GLN A 24 -5.27 -2.88 -8.87
CA GLN A 24 -3.91 -2.92 -9.40
C GLN A 24 -2.94 -2.58 -8.28
N GLU A 25 -2.05 -3.50 -7.96
CA GLU A 25 -0.98 -3.25 -7.01
C GLU A 25 0.01 -2.24 -7.59
N ARG A 26 0.31 -1.18 -6.83
CA ARG A 26 1.29 -0.16 -7.21
C ARG A 26 2.61 -0.31 -6.45
N PHE A 27 2.51 -0.69 -5.18
CA PHE A 27 3.64 -0.83 -4.28
C PHE A 27 3.46 -2.07 -3.41
N ARG A 28 4.57 -2.71 -3.08
CA ARG A 28 4.65 -3.87 -2.20
C ARG A 28 5.95 -3.79 -1.41
N TRP A 29 5.87 -4.08 -0.11
CA TRP A 29 7.03 -4.11 0.77
C TRP A 29 7.06 -5.42 1.54
N LYS A 30 8.26 -5.98 1.68
CA LYS A 30 8.53 -7.06 2.64
C LYS A 30 8.81 -6.47 4.04
N GLU A 31 9.47 -5.31 4.07
CA GLU A 31 9.85 -4.57 5.27
C GLU A 31 9.95 -3.08 4.90
N LEU A 32 9.61 -2.19 5.83
CA LEU A 32 9.81 -0.76 5.65
C LEU A 32 11.21 -0.34 6.11
N ASP A 33 12.00 0.12 5.16
CA ASP A 33 13.30 0.73 5.40
C ASP A 33 13.19 2.25 5.29
N PHE A 34 13.89 2.96 6.17
CA PHE A 34 13.92 4.41 6.20
C PHE A 34 15.26 4.91 5.67
N GLU A 35 15.22 5.96 4.86
CA GLU A 35 16.42 6.64 4.39
C GLU A 35 17.05 7.43 5.55
N PHE A 36 18.29 7.10 5.90
CA PHE A 36 19.07 7.84 6.90
C PHE A 36 20.03 8.80 6.19
N PRO A 37 20.41 9.94 6.81
CA PRO A 37 21.33 10.88 6.18
C PRO A 37 22.70 10.29 5.81
N ASN A 38 23.12 9.22 6.50
CA ASN A 38 24.29 8.42 6.17
C ASN A 38 24.24 7.02 6.82
N PRO A 39 25.09 6.07 6.37
CA PRO A 39 25.12 4.72 6.91
C PRO A 39 25.51 4.63 8.39
N GLN A 40 26.39 5.52 8.88
CA GLN A 40 26.84 5.50 10.27
C GLN A 40 25.69 5.79 11.25
N LEU A 41 24.79 6.70 10.89
CA LEU A 41 23.59 7.01 11.68
C LEU A 41 22.62 5.84 11.72
N LYS A 42 22.39 5.18 10.57
CA LYS A 42 21.56 3.97 10.51
C LYS A 42 22.14 2.88 11.41
N GLN A 43 23.45 2.66 11.34
CA GLN A 43 24.11 1.64 12.14
C GLN A 43 24.05 1.94 13.63
N ARG A 44 24.24 3.21 14.01
CA ARG A 44 24.05 3.64 15.40
C ARG A 44 22.61 3.40 15.86
N ALA A 45 21.62 3.71 15.04
CA ALA A 45 20.21 3.57 15.39
C ALA A 45 19.80 2.10 15.57
N LEU A 46 20.34 1.20 14.74
CA LEU A 46 20.21 -0.25 14.88
C LEU A 46 20.87 -0.72 16.18
N ASN A 47 22.09 -0.29 16.46
CA ASN A 47 22.85 -0.72 17.65
C ASN A 47 22.21 -0.24 18.96
N THR A 48 21.57 0.93 18.96
CA THR A 48 20.89 1.48 20.15
C THR A 48 19.46 0.98 20.31
N GLY A 49 18.90 0.28 19.33
CA GLY A 49 17.49 -0.12 19.32
C GLY A 49 16.51 1.02 19.00
N SER A 50 17.00 2.23 18.70
CA SER A 50 16.15 3.35 18.28
C SER A 50 15.53 3.15 16.88
N TYR A 51 16.09 2.24 16.08
CA TYR A 51 15.50 1.73 14.85
C TYR A 51 15.48 0.21 14.87
N ILE A 52 14.29 -0.38 14.80
CA ILE A 52 14.07 -1.83 14.70
C ILE A 52 13.30 -2.06 13.41
N PRO A 53 13.92 -2.59 12.34
CA PRO A 53 13.29 -2.67 11.03
C PRO A 53 11.95 -3.44 11.00
N ARG A 54 11.85 -4.51 11.80
CA ARG A 54 10.63 -5.32 11.98
C ARG A 54 9.43 -4.52 12.52
N ASN A 55 9.68 -3.39 13.18
CA ASN A 55 8.64 -2.55 13.76
C ASN A 55 7.95 -1.64 12.71
N GLY A 56 8.37 -1.67 11.45
CA GLY A 56 7.77 -0.87 10.37
C GLY A 56 6.44 -1.41 9.85
N LEU A 57 5.41 -1.55 10.70
CA LEU A 57 4.06 -1.99 10.28
C LEU A 57 3.26 -0.80 9.70
N PRO A 58 2.89 -0.80 8.42
CA PRO A 58 1.99 0.21 7.86
C PRO A 58 0.58 0.05 8.45
N VAL A 59 0.02 1.12 9.03
CA VAL A 59 -1.35 1.11 9.57
C VAL A 59 -2.29 2.07 8.84
N GLY A 60 -1.75 2.96 8.01
CA GLY A 60 -2.53 3.89 7.20
C GLY A 60 -1.75 4.33 5.97
N ILE A 61 -2.46 4.64 4.89
CA ILE A 61 -1.88 5.11 3.63
C ILE A 61 -2.76 6.25 3.10
N GLU A 62 -2.13 7.35 2.72
CA GLU A 62 -2.79 8.50 2.09
C GLU A 62 -2.01 8.96 0.86
N HIS A 63 -2.71 9.38 -0.19
CA HIS A 63 -2.09 9.86 -1.43
C HIS A 63 -2.45 11.33 -1.66
N TRP A 64 -1.45 12.16 -1.93
CA TRP A 64 -1.65 13.55 -2.29
C TRP A 64 -0.61 14.02 -3.31
N GLY A 65 -1.10 14.47 -4.47
CA GLY A 65 -0.25 14.91 -5.58
C GLY A 65 0.66 13.79 -6.06
N ASN A 66 1.98 13.96 -5.88
CA ASN A 66 3.01 12.98 -6.22
C ASN A 66 3.62 12.30 -4.98
N LYS A 67 2.92 12.33 -3.83
CA LYS A 67 3.40 11.80 -2.56
C LYS A 67 2.47 10.71 -2.05
N LEU A 68 3.08 9.67 -1.48
CA LEU A 68 2.41 8.63 -0.71
C LEU A 68 2.85 8.79 0.75
N PHE A 69 1.89 9.03 1.63
CA PHE A 69 2.11 9.09 3.07
C PHE A 69 1.77 7.72 3.66
N VAL A 70 2.68 7.19 4.48
CA VAL A 70 2.52 5.91 5.14
C VAL A 70 2.66 6.14 6.65
N SER A 71 1.60 5.81 7.39
CA SER A 71 1.59 5.92 8.84
C SER A 71 2.13 4.64 9.46
N VAL A 72 3.12 4.77 10.34
CA VAL A 72 3.73 3.67 11.10
C VAL A 72 3.59 3.99 12.58
N PRO A 73 3.07 3.07 13.41
CA PRO A 73 2.90 3.32 14.83
C PRO A 73 4.26 3.43 15.51
N ARG A 74 4.36 4.32 16.51
CA ARG A 74 5.53 4.38 17.38
C ARG A 74 5.39 3.33 18.48
N TRP A 75 6.18 2.27 18.37
CA TRP A 75 6.27 1.25 19.41
C TRP A 75 6.95 1.86 20.64
N LYS A 76 6.30 1.70 21.79
CA LYS A 76 6.95 1.90 23.09
C LYS A 76 7.48 0.56 23.56
N ASP A 77 8.66 0.57 24.17
CA ASP A 77 9.10 -0.62 24.90
C ASP A 77 8.10 -0.89 26.02
N GLY A 78 7.62 -2.12 26.12
CA GLY A 78 6.70 -2.55 27.18
C GLY A 78 7.33 -2.58 28.58
N ARG A 79 8.58 -2.10 28.73
CA ARG A 79 9.13 -1.75 30.03
C ARG A 79 8.42 -0.50 30.51
N LEU A 80 7.35 -0.73 31.28
CA LEU A 80 6.89 0.21 32.28
C LEU A 80 8.13 0.75 33.00
N ASP A 81 8.27 2.06 32.91
CA ASP A 81 9.06 2.86 33.82
C ASP A 81 8.57 2.56 35.24
N HIS A 82 9.31 1.67 35.91
CA HIS A 82 9.26 1.29 37.34
C HIS A 82 8.22 0.24 37.74
#